data_AF-A0A8B3JJ31-F1
#
_entry.id   AF-A0A8B3JJ31-F1
#
_cell.length_a   1.000
_cell.length_b   1.000
_cell.length_c   1.000
_cell.angle_alpha   90.00
_cell.angle_beta   90.00
_cell.angle_gamma   90.00
#
_symmetry.space_group_name_H-M   'P 1'
#
loop_
_entity.id
_entity.type
_entity.pdbx_description
1 polymer ?
#
loop_
_entity_poly.entity_id
_entity_poly.type
_entity_poly.pdbx_seq_one_letter_code
_entity_poly.pdbx_strand_id
1 'polypeptide(L)'
;MKRGIKALLITLAIATTGMSAGAQAATPAAKPQTVQSKTDAAAPVQGQTKATDAGKNGDDDGTRVSINSASAEDLARAMNGVGLKKAQAIVSYREEYGPFKTVDDLKQVPGMGSALVERNLSHLTL
;
A
#
# COMPACT_ATOMS: atom_id res chain seq x y z
N MET A 1 -46.18 3.99 22.49
CA MET A 1 -44.72 4.17 22.36
C MET A 1 -44.02 3.07 23.16
N LYS A 2 -42.92 2.58 22.62
CA LYS A 2 -42.36 1.22 22.76
C LYS A 2 -41.84 0.94 24.17
N ARG A 3 -42.26 -0.19 24.77
CA ARG A 3 -41.76 -0.68 26.05
C ARG A 3 -40.42 -1.40 25.86
N GLY A 4 -39.42 -0.99 26.62
CA GLY A 4 -38.10 -1.61 26.66
C GLY A 4 -38.15 -2.99 27.31
N ILE A 5 -37.60 -3.97 26.61
CA ILE A 5 -37.36 -5.32 27.12
C ILE A 5 -35.85 -5.46 27.29
N LYS A 6 -35.42 -5.13 28.52
CA LYS A 6 -34.20 -5.67 29.12
C LYS A 6 -34.49 -7.14 29.43
N ALA A 7 -34.04 -8.04 28.57
CA ALA A 7 -33.93 -9.47 28.84
C ALA A 7 -32.51 -9.86 28.38
N LEU A 8 -31.52 -9.97 29.28
CA LEU A 8 -31.34 -11.07 30.22
C LEU A 8 -31.51 -12.42 29.51
N LEU A 9 -30.48 -12.83 28.77
CA LEU A 9 -30.22 -14.24 28.50
C LEU A 9 -28.81 -14.56 28.97
N ILE A 10 -28.83 -15.20 30.13
CA ILE A 10 -27.74 -15.87 30.84
C ILE A 10 -27.48 -17.21 30.13
N THR A 11 -26.23 -17.68 30.25
CA THR A 11 -25.71 -19.04 29.99
C THR A 11 -25.59 -19.53 28.55
N LEU A 12 -24.35 -19.64 28.06
CA LEU A 12 -23.80 -20.94 27.68
C LEU A 12 -22.26 -20.92 27.70
N ALA A 13 -21.70 -21.91 28.39
CA ALA A 13 -20.27 -22.16 28.60
C ALA A 13 -19.54 -22.59 27.31
N ILE A 14 -18.21 -22.51 27.31
CA ILE A 14 -17.30 -23.66 27.15
C ILE A 14 -15.85 -23.19 27.38
N ALA A 15 -15.19 -23.89 28.29
CA ALA A 15 -13.80 -23.74 28.69
C ALA A 15 -12.82 -24.18 27.60
N THR A 16 -11.64 -23.53 27.52
CA THR A 16 -10.37 -24.17 27.16
C THR A 16 -9.19 -23.25 27.55
N THR A 17 -8.73 -23.37 28.80
CA THR A 17 -7.43 -22.84 29.23
C THR A 17 -6.46 -24.01 29.31
N GLY A 18 -5.57 -24.12 28.32
CA GLY A 18 -4.44 -25.05 28.33
C GLY A 18 -3.16 -24.29 28.67
N MET A 19 -2.74 -24.42 29.93
CA MET A 19 -1.48 -23.91 30.47
C MET A 19 -0.39 -24.96 30.23
N SER A 20 0.65 -24.64 29.47
CA SER A 20 1.85 -25.50 29.36
C SER A 20 3.06 -24.77 29.92
N ALA A 21 3.38 -25.09 31.17
CA ALA A 21 4.70 -24.85 31.76
C ALA A 21 5.61 -26.02 31.39
N GLY A 22 6.76 -25.72 30.79
CA GLY A 22 7.81 -26.68 30.52
C GLY A 22 9.15 -25.97 30.65
N ALA A 23 9.69 -25.96 31.86
CA ALA A 23 11.09 -25.65 32.10
C ALA A 23 11.93 -26.83 31.59
N GLN A 24 12.98 -26.57 30.81
CA GLN A 24 14.13 -27.46 30.81
C GLN A 24 15.42 -26.71 30.46
N ALA A 25 16.43 -27.07 31.24
CA ALA A 25 17.67 -26.37 31.47
C ALA A 25 18.73 -26.56 30.36
N ALA A 26 19.72 -25.66 30.43
CA ALA A 26 21.03 -25.61 29.82
C ALA A 26 21.68 -26.94 29.34
N THR A 27 22.39 -26.86 28.20
CA THR A 27 23.80 -27.29 28.05
C THR A 27 24.40 -26.73 26.73
N PRO A 28 25.74 -26.66 26.58
CA PRO A 28 26.45 -25.74 25.71
C PRO A 28 27.12 -26.39 24.48
N ALA A 29 27.74 -25.52 23.65
CA ALA A 29 28.95 -25.75 22.84
C ALA A 29 28.85 -26.18 21.35
N ALA A 30 29.66 -25.45 20.56
CA ALA A 30 30.46 -25.85 19.39
C ALA A 30 29.90 -25.80 17.94
N LYS A 31 30.61 -24.97 17.15
CA LYS A 31 30.75 -24.81 15.67
C LYS A 31 30.90 -26.13 14.87
N PRO A 32 31.06 -26.12 13.53
CA PRO A 32 30.57 -25.25 12.43
C PRO A 32 29.91 -26.06 11.29
N GLN A 33 29.10 -25.45 10.43
CA GLN A 33 28.70 -26.08 9.16
C GLN A 33 29.19 -25.29 7.95
N THR A 34 30.22 -25.87 7.36
CA THR A 34 30.71 -25.71 5.99
C THR A 34 29.65 -26.23 5.01
N VAL A 35 29.26 -25.45 4.01
CA VAL A 35 28.84 -26.00 2.71
C VAL A 35 29.40 -25.13 1.59
N GLN A 36 30.28 -25.76 0.82
CA GLN A 36 30.90 -25.27 -0.41
C GLN A 36 30.38 -26.22 -1.49
N SER A 37 29.60 -25.73 -2.45
CA SER A 37 29.37 -26.42 -3.73
C SER A 37 29.20 -25.38 -4.82
N LYS A 38 30.22 -25.34 -5.67
CA LYS A 38 30.35 -24.61 -6.92
C LYS A 38 30.16 -25.64 -8.04
N THR A 39 29.53 -25.27 -9.16
CA THR A 39 30.01 -25.45 -10.55
C THR A 39 28.85 -25.43 -11.56
N ASP A 40 28.84 -24.33 -12.33
CA ASP A 40 28.58 -24.09 -13.77
C ASP A 40 27.48 -24.77 -14.63
N ALA A 41 26.87 -23.88 -15.44
CA ALA A 41 26.66 -23.92 -16.92
C ALA A 41 25.17 -23.72 -17.35
N ALA A 42 24.78 -22.49 -17.75
CA ALA A 42 24.65 -21.98 -19.14
C ALA A 42 23.36 -22.44 -19.88
N ALA A 43 22.28 -21.64 -19.89
CA ALA A 43 21.79 -20.73 -20.98
C ALA A 43 20.95 -21.45 -22.08
N PRO A 44 20.08 -20.81 -22.93
CA PRO A 44 19.74 -19.38 -23.12
C PRO A 44 18.23 -19.01 -23.45
N VAL A 45 17.97 -17.70 -23.49
CA VAL A 45 17.00 -16.89 -24.30
C VAL A 45 15.47 -17.11 -24.34
N GLN A 46 14.71 -16.15 -23.80
CA GLN A 46 13.66 -15.34 -24.48
C GLN A 46 13.64 -13.99 -23.74
N GLY A 47 13.92 -12.81 -24.31
CA GLY A 47 13.39 -12.27 -25.54
C GLY A 47 12.51 -11.04 -25.24
N GLN A 48 12.97 -10.11 -24.38
CA GLN A 48 12.31 -8.81 -24.20
C GLN A 48 12.77 -7.88 -25.32
N THR A 49 11.95 -7.76 -26.35
CA THR A 49 11.96 -6.62 -27.27
C THR A 49 10.54 -6.11 -27.43
N LYS A 50 10.41 -4.78 -27.56
CA LYS A 50 9.21 -3.99 -27.94
C LYS A 50 8.39 -3.49 -26.72
N ALA A 51 8.25 -2.19 -26.44
CA ALA A 51 8.65 -0.94 -27.08
C ALA A 51 8.80 0.12 -25.95
N THR A 52 9.89 0.87 -25.85
CA THR A 52 9.97 2.28 -26.28
C THR A 52 8.63 2.97 -26.53
N ASP A 53 8.14 3.68 -25.51
CA ASP A 53 7.53 5.00 -25.62
C ASP A 53 7.91 5.76 -24.33
N ALA A 54 9.00 6.50 -24.26
CA ALA A 54 9.09 7.88 -24.78
C ALA A 54 7.98 8.82 -24.30
N GLY A 55 7.38 8.58 -23.13
CA GLY A 55 6.65 9.60 -22.37
C GLY A 55 7.61 10.53 -21.61
N LYS A 56 8.36 11.36 -22.33
CA LYS A 56 9.15 12.45 -21.77
C LYS A 56 8.20 13.55 -21.29
N ASN A 57 7.68 13.43 -20.08
CA ASN A 57 7.04 14.54 -19.36
C ASN A 57 7.91 14.95 -18.17
N GLY A 58 9.19 15.21 -18.47
CA GLY A 58 10.04 16.02 -17.63
C GLY A 58 9.84 17.46 -18.04
N ASP A 59 8.70 18.03 -17.66
CA ASP A 59 8.57 19.48 -17.55
C ASP A 59 8.81 19.82 -16.09
N ASP A 60 10.08 20.15 -15.84
CA ASP A 60 10.59 20.84 -14.66
C ASP A 60 9.63 21.93 -14.19
N ASP A 61 8.97 21.65 -13.07
CA ASP A 61 8.43 22.66 -12.18
C ASP A 61 8.54 22.03 -10.80
N GLY A 62 9.62 22.33 -10.07
CA GLY A 62 10.01 21.73 -8.79
C GLY A 62 8.99 21.88 -7.64
N THR A 63 7.75 22.20 -7.99
CA THR A 63 6.57 22.37 -7.13
C THR A 63 5.51 21.30 -7.40
N ARG A 64 5.60 20.50 -8.48
CA ARG A 64 4.59 19.50 -8.86
C ARG A 64 4.87 18.12 -8.26
N VAL A 65 3.82 17.42 -7.83
CA VAL A 65 3.87 16.06 -7.30
C VAL A 65 3.24 15.07 -8.28
N SER A 66 3.91 13.93 -8.49
CA SER A 66 3.45 12.87 -9.39
C SER A 66 2.42 11.98 -8.70
N ILE A 67 1.22 11.84 -9.27
CA ILE A 67 0.12 11.09 -8.64
C ILE A 67 0.33 9.58 -8.65
N ASN A 68 1.10 9.06 -9.61
CA ASN A 68 1.38 7.63 -9.70
C ASN A 68 2.54 7.19 -8.82
N SER A 69 3.49 8.09 -8.52
CA SER A 69 4.71 7.75 -7.77
C SER A 69 4.79 8.34 -6.36
N ALA A 70 4.07 9.44 -6.07
CA ALA A 70 4.14 10.09 -4.78
C ALA A 70 3.54 9.24 -3.65
N SER A 71 4.08 9.43 -2.45
CA SER A 71 3.52 8.88 -1.21
C SER A 71 2.23 9.58 -0.81
N ALA A 72 1.45 8.98 0.09
CA ALA A 72 0.24 9.61 0.60
C ALA A 72 0.57 10.90 1.36
N GLU A 73 1.71 10.95 2.04
CA GLU A 73 2.20 12.12 2.77
C GLU A 73 2.55 13.26 1.82
N ASP A 74 3.23 12.96 0.72
CA ASP A 74 3.62 13.96 -0.29
C ASP A 74 2.40 14.54 -1.00
N LEU A 75 1.43 13.68 -1.37
CA LEU A 75 0.16 14.10 -1.96
C LEU A 75 -0.62 15.01 -1.00
N ALA A 76 -0.68 14.67 0.29
CA ALA A 76 -1.36 15.48 1.29
C ALA A 76 -0.67 16.82 1.56
N ARG A 77 0.65 16.92 1.35
CA ARG A 77 1.41 18.17 1.48
C ARG A 77 1.29 19.06 0.24
N ALA A 78 1.33 18.47 -0.94
CA ALA A 78 1.27 19.20 -2.20
C ALA A 78 -0.14 19.71 -2.52
N MET A 79 -1.18 18.98 -2.12
CA MET A 79 -2.56 19.29 -2.50
C MET A 79 -3.32 20.08 -1.42
N ASN A 80 -3.88 21.23 -1.80
CA ASN A 80 -4.70 22.04 -0.92
C ASN A 80 -6.08 21.37 -0.66
N GLY A 81 -6.37 21.09 0.61
CA GLY A 81 -7.62 20.43 1.03
C GLY A 81 -7.63 18.90 0.95
N VAL A 82 -6.50 18.28 0.58
CA VAL A 82 -6.27 16.83 0.69
C VAL A 82 -5.56 16.54 2.00
N GLY A 83 -6.24 15.85 2.92
CA GLY A 83 -5.60 15.29 4.10
C GLY A 83 -5.12 13.86 3.84
N LEU A 84 -4.40 13.31 4.82
CA LEU A 84 -3.82 11.96 4.77
C LEU A 84 -4.82 10.87 4.33
N LYS A 85 -6.07 10.93 4.80
CA LYS A 85 -7.13 9.97 4.42
C LYS A 85 -7.46 9.99 2.93
N LYS A 86 -7.53 11.17 2.31
CA LYS A 86 -7.84 11.30 0.88
C LYS A 86 -6.64 10.89 0.04
N ALA A 87 -5.44 11.28 0.47
CA ALA A 87 -4.22 10.86 -0.18
C ALA A 87 -4.03 9.34 -0.14
N GLN A 88 -4.33 8.68 0.99
CA GLN A 88 -4.37 7.22 1.08
C GLN A 88 -5.37 6.62 0.10
N ALA A 89 -6.55 7.22 -0.07
CA ALA A 89 -7.52 6.75 -1.05
C ALA A 89 -6.97 6.81 -2.49
N ILE A 90 -6.15 7.81 -2.83
CA ILE A 90 -5.48 7.89 -4.15
C ILE A 90 -4.52 6.71 -4.33
N VAL A 91 -3.72 6.41 -3.30
CA VAL A 91 -2.78 5.26 -3.30
C VAL A 91 -3.53 3.94 -3.43
N SER A 92 -4.56 3.72 -2.61
CA SER A 92 -5.36 2.50 -2.67
C SER A 92 -6.07 2.35 -4.02
N TYR A 93 -6.55 3.46 -4.61
CA TYR A 93 -7.18 3.42 -5.92
C TYR A 93 -6.20 2.99 -7.01
N ARG A 94 -4.97 3.52 -7.02
CA ARG A 94 -3.98 3.09 -8.03
C ARG A 94 -3.48 1.66 -7.82
N GLU A 95 -3.52 1.14 -6.59
CA GLU A 95 -3.19 -0.25 -6.29
C GLU A 95 -4.30 -1.21 -6.76
N GLU A 96 -5.56 -0.81 -6.65
CA GLU A 96 -6.72 -1.64 -7.02
C GLU A 96 -7.08 -1.55 -8.51
N TYR A 97 -7.05 -0.34 -9.09
CA TYR A 97 -7.49 -0.06 -10.46
C TYR A 97 -6.32 0.14 -11.44
N GLY A 98 -5.10 0.28 -10.93
CA GLY A 98 -3.90 0.58 -11.72
C GLY A 98 -3.57 2.09 -11.78
N PRO A 99 -2.46 2.46 -12.43
CA PRO A 99 -2.00 3.85 -12.48
C PRO A 99 -3.00 4.77 -13.19
N PHE A 100 -3.08 6.02 -12.73
CA PHE A 100 -3.88 7.07 -13.34
C PHE A 100 -3.33 7.43 -14.71
N LYS A 101 -4.22 7.58 -15.70
CA LYS A 101 -3.87 8.00 -17.06
C LYS A 101 -3.93 9.50 -17.21
N THR A 102 -4.83 10.13 -16.44
CA THR A 102 -5.01 11.58 -16.42
C THR A 102 -5.14 12.08 -14.99
N VAL A 103 -4.87 13.37 -14.78
CA VAL A 103 -5.08 14.00 -13.46
C VAL A 103 -6.58 14.08 -13.10
N ASP A 104 -7.48 14.10 -14.09
CA ASP A 104 -8.93 14.13 -13.87
C ASP A 104 -9.46 12.79 -13.31
N ASP A 105 -8.76 11.67 -13.55
CA ASP A 105 -9.10 10.35 -13.02
C ASP A 105 -9.14 10.33 -11.49
N LEU A 106 -8.48 11.29 -10.83
CA LEU A 106 -8.58 11.49 -9.38
C LEU A 106 -10.01 11.71 -8.89
N LYS A 107 -10.94 12.15 -9.76
CA LYS A 107 -12.37 12.31 -9.41
C LYS A 107 -13.09 10.98 -9.17
N GLN A 108 -12.51 9.87 -9.62
CA GLN A 108 -13.02 8.53 -9.34
C GLN A 108 -12.65 8.06 -7.93
N VAL A 109 -11.69 8.72 -7.27
CA VAL A 109 -11.22 8.35 -5.94
C VAL A 109 -12.24 8.80 -4.87
N PRO A 110 -12.66 7.91 -3.95
CA PRO A 110 -13.57 8.26 -2.88
C PRO A 110 -13.06 9.45 -2.05
N GLY A 111 -13.84 10.53 -1.99
CA GLY A 111 -13.50 11.75 -1.24
C GLY A 111 -12.65 12.78 -2.01
N MET A 112 -12.31 12.50 -3.27
CA MET A 112 -11.72 13.45 -4.22
C MET A 112 -12.82 13.98 -5.15
N GLY A 113 -13.43 15.11 -4.78
CA GLY A 113 -14.44 15.76 -5.62
C GLY A 113 -13.81 16.61 -6.74
N SER A 114 -14.58 16.90 -7.79
CA SER A 114 -14.17 17.74 -8.93
C SER A 114 -13.54 19.07 -8.50
N ALA A 115 -14.20 19.78 -7.58
CA ALA A 115 -13.71 21.08 -7.09
C ALA A 115 -12.36 20.99 -6.35
N LEU A 116 -12.03 19.81 -5.82
CA LEU A 116 -10.76 19.55 -5.13
C LEU A 116 -9.67 19.15 -6.12
N VAL A 117 -10.02 18.42 -7.16
CA VAL A 117 -9.08 18.09 -8.23
C VAL A 117 -8.73 19.36 -9.03
N GLU A 118 -9.73 20.14 -9.45
CA GLU A 118 -9.56 21.37 -10.24
C GLU A 118 -8.62 22.38 -9.58
N ARG A 119 -8.74 22.62 -8.27
CA ARG A 119 -7.86 23.56 -7.55
C ARG A 119 -6.41 23.08 -7.44
N ASN A 120 -6.16 21.78 -7.66
CA ASN A 120 -4.86 21.16 -7.49
C ASN A 120 -4.20 20.76 -8.82
N LEU A 121 -4.89 20.89 -9.97
CA LEU A 121 -4.35 20.51 -11.29
C LEU A 121 -2.97 21.12 -11.55
N SER A 122 -2.74 22.37 -11.13
CA SER A 122 -1.47 23.07 -11.31
C SER A 122 -0.31 22.45 -10.54
N HIS A 123 -0.58 21.73 -9.45
CA HIS A 123 0.40 21.11 -8.54
C HIS A 123 0.62 19.62 -8.81
N LEU A 124 -0.08 19.05 -9.78
CA LEU A 124 -0.09 17.63 -10.04
C LEU A 124 0.55 17.31 -11.39
N THR A 125 1.26 16.20 -11.43
CA THR A 125 1.74 15.56 -12.65
C THR A 125 1.45 14.05 -12.58
N LEU A 126 1.66 13.34 -13.68
CA LEU A 126 1.42 11.89 -13.75
C LEU A 126 2.54 11.07 -13.10
#